data_AF-A0A1S8WZH1-F1
#
_entry.id   AF-A0A1S8WZH1-F1
#
_cell.length_a   1.000
_cell.length_b   1.000
_cell.length_c   1.000
_cell.angle_alpha   90.00
_cell.angle_beta   90.00
_cell.angle_gamma   90.00
#
_symmetry.space_group_name_H-M   'P 1'
#
loop_
_entity.id
_entity.type
_entity.pdbx_description
1 polymer ?
#
loop_
_entity_poly.entity_id
_entity_poly.type
_entity_poly.pdbx_seq_one_letter_code
_entity_poly.pdbx_strand_id
1 'polypeptide(L)'
;MKQLIYVWLLCHFVTVRSKNVDLNNLKNRVKELFYHAYDGYMRYAYPLDELRPLTCDGHNTWGSFSLTLVDALDTLAIVGNWSEFRRAGQMLLDHLDTSRNVNVSVFETNIRVIGGLLSAHLLSRRAGFRVEPSWPCSGPLLRQAEVLANKLLPAFDTPTGMPYGTVNLATNGVPPKETPVTCAAGIGTLILEFGTLSRLTGDPRFEKVAMNALRSIWKYRSALGLLGNHIDVQTGRWTATESTIGAGVDSLFEYLVKGAALFRLPELDAMFREYKRSIDAYLRHNDWHLLVNKDSGRVTKPIFQGLDAFWPAVLSLTGDLDGALRHVTAYHEVWKQYGFIPESYNVVTREAVVKQESYHLRPEFIESVYYLYRATKDPLFIQMGVDVLTSIELVTKTRCGFATVVNVTTHELDNRMESFFLSETTKYLYLLFDEDNFINELPGDRPVSRPHISPSGNQCYPELGGYIFNTEAHPIDPGALNCCFANNLDDSLSSVEDPLAEESLAIPTPDLMEELEALRIKENEFNPLDQLLALIDSASQGSSHTDPDQSGESIYSYTDENPAERDLYEPWTELRDMVLSVISSPPPTAIPSNRSFEVPVFDDLHSIRPQLLTCPSPPFHQRYTIGGQLVNFAN
;
A
#
# COMPACT_ATOMS: atom_id res chain seq x y z
N MET A 1 -12.00 31.21 -43.96
CA MET A 1 -13.17 30.88 -43.11
C MET A 1 -13.57 29.39 -43.19
N LYS A 2 -13.55 28.72 -44.36
CA LYS A 2 -13.86 27.28 -44.48
C LYS A 2 -12.77 26.31 -43.97
N GLN A 3 -11.50 26.72 -43.91
CA GLN A 3 -10.42 25.87 -43.37
C GLN A 3 -10.34 25.86 -41.83
N LEU A 4 -10.76 26.93 -41.15
CA LEU A 4 -10.79 27.00 -39.69
C LEU A 4 -11.90 26.13 -39.07
N ILE A 5 -13.00 25.90 -39.80
CA ILE A 5 -14.10 25.02 -39.36
C ILE A 5 -13.68 23.55 -39.46
N TYR A 6 -12.84 23.18 -40.44
CA TYR A 6 -12.31 21.82 -40.57
C TYR A 6 -11.29 21.47 -39.48
N VAL A 7 -10.44 22.43 -39.07
CA VAL A 7 -9.50 22.22 -37.95
C VAL A 7 -10.24 22.14 -36.60
N TRP A 8 -11.33 22.89 -36.42
CA TRP A 8 -12.17 22.79 -35.21
C TRP A 8 -12.97 21.47 -35.16
N LEU A 9 -13.46 20.98 -36.31
CA LEU A 9 -14.11 19.67 -36.42
C LEU A 9 -13.13 18.50 -36.27
N LEU A 10 -11.89 18.61 -36.76
CA LEU A 10 -10.85 17.60 -36.58
C LEU A 10 -10.30 17.57 -35.14
N CYS A 11 -10.20 18.71 -34.44
CA CYS A 11 -9.89 18.74 -33.01
C CYS A 11 -11.00 18.18 -32.12
N HIS A 12 -12.24 18.07 -32.61
CA HIS A 12 -13.32 17.36 -31.92
C HIS A 12 -13.45 15.88 -32.32
N PHE A 13 -12.80 15.45 -33.41
CA PHE A 13 -12.86 14.06 -33.88
C PHE A 13 -11.59 13.24 -33.65
N VAL A 14 -10.48 13.86 -33.23
CA VAL A 14 -9.31 13.18 -32.68
C VAL A 14 -9.25 13.39 -31.16
N THR A 15 -10.39 13.32 -30.48
CA THR A 15 -10.39 12.58 -29.22
C THR A 15 -10.15 11.14 -29.63
N VAL A 16 -8.98 10.58 -29.32
CA VAL A 16 -8.85 9.13 -29.22
C VAL A 16 -10.05 8.69 -28.39
N ARG A 17 -10.97 8.01 -29.06
CA ARG A 17 -12.13 7.41 -28.45
C ARG A 17 -11.55 6.28 -27.60
N SER A 18 -11.02 6.64 -26.42
CA SER A 18 -10.75 5.68 -25.36
C SER A 18 -12.04 4.89 -25.27
N LYS A 19 -11.97 3.59 -25.60
CA LYS A 19 -13.11 2.70 -25.35
C LYS A 19 -13.48 2.98 -23.91
N ASN A 20 -14.65 3.56 -23.65
CA ASN A 20 -15.08 3.88 -22.30
C ASN A 20 -15.02 2.56 -21.52
N VAL A 21 -13.97 2.40 -20.71
CA VAL A 21 -13.80 1.24 -19.87
C VAL A 21 -14.96 1.29 -18.89
N ASP A 22 -15.84 0.29 -18.94
CA ASP A 22 -17.00 0.25 -18.06
C ASP A 22 -16.54 -0.10 -16.65
N LEU A 23 -16.26 0.95 -15.85
CA LEU A 23 -15.83 0.80 -14.46
C LEU A 23 -16.86 0.03 -13.62
N ASN A 24 -18.16 0.13 -13.94
CA ASN A 24 -19.17 -0.66 -13.23
C ASN A 24 -19.06 -2.14 -13.57
N ASN A 25 -18.75 -2.49 -14.82
CA ASN A 25 -18.47 -3.88 -15.18
C ASN A 25 -17.23 -4.42 -14.44
N LEU A 26 -16.13 -3.65 -14.43
CA LEU A 26 -14.90 -4.05 -13.71
C LEU A 26 -15.13 -4.19 -12.20
N LYS A 27 -15.83 -3.23 -11.59
CA LYS A 27 -16.26 -3.29 -10.20
C LYS A 27 -17.08 -4.54 -9.89
N ASN A 28 -18.02 -4.90 -10.75
CA ASN A 28 -18.85 -6.10 -10.57
C ASN A 28 -18.03 -7.39 -10.71
N ARG A 29 -17.07 -7.45 -11.63
CA ARG A 29 -16.11 -8.57 -11.74
C ARG A 29 -15.29 -8.75 -10.47
N VAL A 30 -14.75 -7.67 -9.91
CA VAL A 30 -14.03 -7.74 -8.61
C VAL A 30 -14.97 -8.18 -7.49
N LYS A 31 -16.21 -7.73 -7.48
CA LYS A 31 -17.22 -8.17 -6.50
C LYS A 31 -17.48 -9.67 -6.59
N GLU A 32 -17.62 -10.23 -7.80
CA GLU A 32 -17.76 -11.67 -8.03
C GLU A 32 -16.54 -12.45 -7.56
N LEU A 33 -15.34 -11.93 -7.82
CA LEU A 33 -14.08 -12.49 -7.36
C LEU A 33 -14.03 -12.52 -5.81
N PHE A 34 -14.37 -11.41 -5.15
CA PHE A 34 -14.46 -11.35 -3.69
C PHE A 34 -15.43 -12.39 -3.12
N TYR A 35 -16.65 -12.50 -3.65
CA TYR A 35 -17.63 -13.48 -3.15
C TYR A 35 -17.24 -14.92 -3.45
N HIS A 36 -16.59 -15.21 -4.59
CA HIS A 36 -16.10 -16.55 -4.87
C HIS A 36 -15.09 -17.02 -3.82
N ALA A 37 -14.17 -16.12 -3.42
CA ALA A 37 -13.20 -16.38 -2.36
C ALA A 37 -13.84 -16.44 -0.97
N TYR A 38 -14.65 -15.43 -0.61
CA TYR A 38 -15.30 -15.31 0.69
C TYR A 38 -16.28 -16.46 0.96
N ASP A 39 -17.21 -16.76 0.04
CA ASP A 39 -18.17 -17.84 0.20
C ASP A 39 -17.48 -19.21 0.20
N GLY A 40 -16.39 -19.33 -0.57
CA GLY A 40 -15.49 -20.47 -0.55
C GLY A 40 -14.89 -20.71 0.83
N TYR A 41 -14.28 -19.67 1.42
CA TYR A 41 -13.76 -19.71 2.78
C TYR A 41 -14.86 -20.07 3.80
N MET A 42 -16.01 -19.39 3.76
CA MET A 42 -17.11 -19.62 4.70
C MET A 42 -17.68 -21.04 4.63
N ARG A 43 -17.64 -21.67 3.44
CA ARG A 43 -18.15 -23.04 3.24
C ARG A 43 -17.15 -24.12 3.63
N TYR A 44 -15.87 -23.93 3.29
CA TYR A 44 -14.88 -25.00 3.31
C TYR A 44 -13.82 -24.86 4.40
N ALA A 45 -13.58 -23.65 4.90
CA ALA A 45 -12.46 -23.37 5.80
C ALA A 45 -12.88 -22.81 7.15
N TYR A 46 -13.92 -21.97 7.23
CA TYR A 46 -14.42 -21.45 8.51
C TYR A 46 -14.72 -22.60 9.50
N PRO A 47 -14.27 -22.53 10.77
CA PRO A 47 -13.69 -21.38 11.46
C PRO A 47 -12.14 -21.33 11.46
N LEU A 48 -11.47 -22.10 10.60
CA LEU A 48 -10.01 -22.08 10.49
C LEU A 48 -9.54 -20.75 9.87
N ASP A 49 -8.24 -20.47 9.96
CA ASP A 49 -7.70 -19.17 9.55
C ASP A 49 -7.81 -18.92 8.05
N GLU A 50 -7.47 -19.89 7.22
CA GLU A 50 -7.31 -19.72 5.77
C GLU A 50 -7.83 -20.90 4.96
N LEU A 51 -8.24 -20.60 3.72
CA LEU A 51 -8.69 -21.59 2.75
C LEU A 51 -7.51 -22.20 1.98
N ARG A 52 -7.57 -23.51 1.78
CA ARG A 52 -6.76 -24.25 0.82
C ARG A 52 -7.61 -24.52 -0.44
N PRO A 53 -7.47 -23.70 -1.48
CA PRO A 53 -8.45 -23.58 -2.56
C PRO A 53 -8.42 -24.74 -3.57
N LEU A 54 -7.36 -25.56 -3.61
CA LEU A 54 -7.27 -26.74 -4.47
C LEU A 54 -7.94 -27.96 -3.84
N THR A 55 -7.77 -28.15 -2.53
CA THR A 55 -8.40 -29.25 -1.76
C THR A 55 -9.78 -28.91 -1.22
N CYS A 56 -10.16 -27.62 -1.19
CA CYS A 56 -11.42 -27.14 -0.64
C CYS A 56 -11.60 -27.52 0.84
N ASP A 57 -10.58 -27.24 1.65
CA ASP A 57 -10.59 -27.37 3.09
C ASP A 57 -9.85 -26.20 3.75
N GLY A 58 -9.91 -26.08 5.08
CA GLY A 58 -9.22 -25.02 5.82
C GLY A 58 -7.94 -25.47 6.50
N HIS A 59 -7.18 -24.50 6.99
CA HIS A 59 -6.07 -24.72 7.90
C HIS A 59 -5.81 -23.48 8.78
N ASN A 60 -5.08 -23.66 9.88
CA ASN A 60 -4.70 -22.57 10.78
C ASN A 60 -3.27 -22.11 10.49
N THR A 61 -3.05 -20.80 10.53
CA THR A 61 -1.76 -20.14 10.30
C THR A 61 -1.34 -19.35 11.52
N TRP A 62 -2.16 -18.36 11.89
CA TRP A 62 -1.83 -17.34 12.87
C TRP A 62 -2.80 -17.37 14.05
N GLY A 63 -2.61 -18.29 15.00
CA GLY A 63 -3.33 -18.24 16.27
C GLY A 63 -4.78 -18.76 16.27
N SER A 64 -5.32 -19.24 15.15
CA SER A 64 -6.68 -19.80 15.05
C SER A 64 -7.77 -18.79 15.41
N PHE A 65 -7.71 -17.61 14.79
CA PHE A 65 -8.61 -16.48 14.99
C PHE A 65 -9.80 -16.45 14.01
N SER A 66 -9.90 -17.43 13.11
CA SER A 66 -10.73 -17.27 11.90
C SER A 66 -10.24 -16.08 11.08
N LEU A 67 -8.93 -16.01 10.87
CA LEU A 67 -8.21 -14.85 10.32
C LEU A 67 -8.86 -14.25 9.06
N THR A 68 -9.18 -15.08 8.07
CA THR A 68 -9.85 -14.61 6.83
C THR A 68 -11.19 -13.92 7.10
N LEU A 69 -11.95 -14.34 8.11
CA LEU A 69 -13.20 -13.67 8.50
C LEU A 69 -12.94 -12.30 9.13
N VAL A 70 -11.90 -12.19 9.96
CA VAL A 70 -11.49 -10.91 10.57
C VAL A 70 -11.05 -9.94 9.49
N ASP A 71 -10.14 -10.38 8.61
CA ASP A 71 -9.55 -9.57 7.55
C ASP A 71 -10.61 -9.10 6.52
N ALA A 72 -11.56 -9.97 6.16
CA ALA A 72 -12.59 -9.63 5.17
C ALA A 72 -13.72 -8.73 5.72
N LEU A 73 -13.80 -8.52 7.04
CA LEU A 73 -14.97 -7.90 7.65
C LEU A 73 -15.20 -6.48 7.14
N ASP A 74 -14.19 -5.64 7.11
CA ASP A 74 -14.35 -4.28 6.59
C ASP A 74 -14.56 -4.24 5.06
N THR A 75 -13.96 -5.18 4.31
CA THR A 75 -14.22 -5.32 2.87
C THR A 75 -15.70 -5.56 2.60
N LEU A 76 -16.41 -6.36 3.43
CA LEU A 76 -17.86 -6.55 3.33
C LEU A 76 -18.63 -5.23 3.43
N ALA A 77 -18.20 -4.31 4.29
CA ALA A 77 -18.79 -2.98 4.39
C ALA A 77 -18.49 -2.13 3.15
N ILE A 78 -17.26 -2.18 2.64
CA ILE A 78 -16.78 -1.42 1.47
C ILE A 78 -17.49 -1.86 0.19
N VAL A 79 -17.71 -3.16 -0.04
CA VAL A 79 -18.43 -3.70 -1.21
C VAL A 79 -19.96 -3.58 -1.08
N GLY A 80 -20.44 -2.98 0.01
CA GLY A 80 -21.85 -2.64 0.24
C GLY A 80 -22.70 -3.79 0.80
N ASN A 81 -22.13 -4.89 1.30
CA ASN A 81 -22.89 -5.99 1.89
C ASN A 81 -22.95 -5.90 3.42
N TRP A 82 -23.69 -4.89 3.87
CA TRP A 82 -23.83 -4.58 5.28
C TRP A 82 -24.58 -5.67 6.07
N SER A 83 -25.45 -6.44 5.41
CA SER A 83 -26.13 -7.57 6.04
C SER A 83 -25.16 -8.68 6.42
N GLU A 84 -24.26 -9.02 5.50
CA GLU A 84 -23.22 -10.01 5.76
C GLU A 84 -22.18 -9.51 6.75
N PHE A 85 -21.77 -8.23 6.66
CA PHE A 85 -20.95 -7.58 7.68
C PHE A 85 -21.51 -7.79 9.09
N ARG A 86 -22.82 -7.53 9.31
CA ARG A 86 -23.43 -7.69 10.63
C ARG A 86 -23.44 -9.14 11.09
N ARG A 87 -23.69 -10.09 10.19
CA ARG A 87 -23.67 -11.52 10.48
C ARG A 87 -22.27 -11.98 10.86
N ALA A 88 -21.27 -11.67 10.03
CA ALA A 88 -19.87 -12.01 10.25
C ALA A 88 -19.31 -11.36 11.52
N GLY A 89 -19.59 -10.08 11.75
CA GLY A 89 -19.18 -9.37 12.96
C GLY A 89 -19.76 -9.98 14.23
N GLN A 90 -21.04 -10.40 14.21
CA GLN A 90 -21.64 -11.10 15.35
C GLN A 90 -21.00 -12.48 15.56
N MET A 91 -20.73 -13.23 14.48
CA MET A 91 -20.04 -14.53 14.58
C MET A 91 -18.65 -14.40 15.21
N LEU A 92 -17.89 -13.35 14.86
CA LEU A 92 -16.59 -13.10 15.48
C LEU A 92 -16.73 -12.80 16.98
N LEU A 93 -17.68 -11.97 17.38
CA LEU A 93 -17.93 -11.69 18.80
C LEU A 93 -18.32 -12.95 19.60
N ASP A 94 -19.03 -13.87 18.97
CA ASP A 94 -19.50 -15.11 19.62
C ASP A 94 -18.41 -16.21 19.70
N HIS A 95 -17.41 -16.19 18.80
CA HIS A 95 -16.50 -17.32 18.59
C HIS A 95 -15.00 -17.00 18.69
N LEU A 96 -14.59 -15.73 18.64
CA LEU A 96 -13.19 -15.34 18.73
C LEU A 96 -12.66 -15.53 20.16
N ASP A 97 -11.94 -16.63 20.38
CA ASP A 97 -11.33 -16.96 21.67
C ASP A 97 -9.94 -16.33 21.83
N THR A 98 -9.87 -15.27 22.62
CA THR A 98 -8.63 -14.54 22.92
C THR A 98 -7.82 -15.17 24.05
N SER A 99 -8.30 -16.28 24.64
CA SER A 99 -7.68 -16.96 25.79
C SER A 99 -6.99 -18.28 25.44
N ARG A 100 -6.94 -18.63 24.15
CA ARG A 100 -6.30 -19.87 23.66
C ARG A 100 -4.85 -19.97 24.10
N ASN A 101 -4.42 -21.17 24.48
CA ASN A 101 -3.00 -21.43 24.76
C ASN A 101 -2.22 -21.66 23.47
N VAL A 102 -1.96 -20.56 22.76
CA VAL A 102 -1.26 -20.54 21.47
C VAL A 102 -0.28 -19.37 21.44
N ASN A 103 0.85 -19.60 20.78
CA ASN A 103 1.83 -18.56 20.49
C ASN A 103 1.39 -17.81 19.22
N VAL A 104 1.42 -16.49 19.27
CA VAL A 104 1.00 -15.63 18.17
C VAL A 104 2.06 -14.57 17.87
N SER A 105 2.21 -14.25 16.60
CA SER A 105 3.09 -13.16 16.14
C SER A 105 2.52 -11.82 16.58
N VAL A 106 3.34 -10.97 17.20
CA VAL A 106 2.96 -9.61 17.61
C VAL A 106 2.62 -8.78 16.38
N PHE A 107 3.44 -8.86 15.33
CA PHE A 107 3.25 -8.14 14.07
C PHE A 107 1.95 -8.56 13.36
N GLU A 108 1.78 -9.86 13.08
CA GLU A 108 0.63 -10.36 12.32
C GLU A 108 -0.68 -10.18 13.10
N THR A 109 -0.66 -10.42 14.42
CA THR A 109 -1.86 -10.20 15.25
C THR A 109 -2.25 -8.73 15.29
N ASN A 110 -1.27 -7.82 15.27
CA ASN A 110 -1.53 -6.39 15.23
C ASN A 110 -2.18 -5.96 13.92
N ILE A 111 -1.49 -6.16 12.79
CA ILE A 111 -1.94 -5.59 11.51
C ILE A 111 -3.22 -6.24 11.00
N ARG A 112 -3.43 -7.55 11.24
CA ARG A 112 -4.59 -8.31 10.79
C ARG A 112 -5.74 -8.26 11.79
N VAL A 113 -5.51 -8.80 12.98
CA VAL A 113 -6.61 -9.04 13.93
C VAL A 113 -7.03 -7.76 14.64
N ILE A 114 -6.08 -7.03 15.22
CA ILE A 114 -6.38 -5.77 15.90
C ILE A 114 -6.79 -4.72 14.87
N GLY A 115 -6.06 -4.59 13.76
CA GLY A 115 -6.41 -3.71 12.63
C GLY A 115 -7.81 -3.96 12.08
N GLY A 116 -8.15 -5.21 11.75
CA GLY A 116 -9.46 -5.60 11.22
C GLY A 116 -10.60 -5.35 12.20
N LEU A 117 -10.41 -5.66 13.50
CA LEU A 117 -11.40 -5.36 14.54
C LEU A 117 -11.62 -3.86 14.75
N LEU A 118 -10.55 -3.06 14.71
CA LEU A 118 -10.63 -1.59 14.83
C LEU A 118 -11.34 -0.98 13.62
N SER A 119 -10.98 -1.37 12.41
CA SER A 119 -11.63 -0.92 11.18
C SER A 119 -13.12 -1.30 11.16
N ALA A 120 -13.45 -2.56 11.48
CA ALA A 120 -14.85 -3.00 11.59
C ALA A 120 -15.63 -2.23 12.67
N HIS A 121 -15.01 -1.93 13.82
CA HIS A 121 -15.63 -1.08 14.85
C HIS A 121 -15.94 0.33 14.33
N LEU A 122 -15.01 0.95 13.59
CA LEU A 122 -15.18 2.27 13.01
C LEU A 122 -16.23 2.28 11.88
N LEU A 123 -16.37 1.19 11.13
CA LEU A 123 -17.41 1.05 10.09
C LEU A 123 -18.76 0.54 10.63
N SER A 124 -18.84 0.14 11.90
CA SER A 124 -20.02 -0.50 12.49
C SER A 124 -21.29 0.35 12.36
N ARG A 125 -21.20 1.66 12.63
CA ARG A 125 -22.36 2.56 12.52
C ARG A 125 -22.88 2.64 11.08
N ARG A 126 -21.97 2.83 10.12
CA ARG A 126 -22.28 2.87 8.69
C ARG A 126 -22.86 1.56 8.18
N ALA A 127 -22.32 0.42 8.61
CA ALA A 127 -22.80 -0.91 8.25
C ALA A 127 -24.09 -1.33 8.99
N GLY A 128 -24.70 -0.44 9.77
CA GLY A 128 -25.95 -0.68 10.49
C GLY A 128 -25.81 -1.67 11.65
N PHE A 129 -24.59 -1.89 12.15
CA PHE A 129 -24.38 -2.61 13.39
C PHE A 129 -24.98 -1.82 14.55
N ARG A 130 -25.55 -2.50 15.56
CA ARG A 130 -26.06 -1.81 16.74
C ARG A 130 -24.88 -1.29 17.56
N VAL A 131 -24.64 0.02 17.51
CA VAL A 131 -23.58 0.68 18.28
C VAL A 131 -24.08 1.15 19.64
N GLU A 132 -23.17 1.22 20.60
CA GLU A 132 -23.43 1.79 21.93
C GLU A 132 -23.56 3.32 21.85
N PRO A 133 -24.27 3.98 22.78
CA PRO A 133 -24.39 5.44 22.80
C PRO A 133 -23.04 6.18 22.85
N SER A 134 -22.01 5.52 23.39
CA SER A 134 -20.64 6.00 23.53
C SER A 134 -19.75 5.70 22.33
N TRP A 135 -20.25 5.08 21.27
CA TRP A 135 -19.50 4.92 20.02
C TRP A 135 -19.05 6.30 19.47
N PRO A 136 -17.82 6.45 18.96
CA PRO A 136 -16.84 5.41 18.68
C PRO A 136 -15.95 5.02 19.88
N CYS A 137 -16.14 5.63 21.05
CA CYS A 137 -15.30 5.43 22.24
C CYS A 137 -15.59 4.12 22.99
N SER A 138 -16.64 3.40 22.59
CA SER A 138 -16.92 2.06 23.10
C SER A 138 -17.64 1.22 22.05
N GLY A 139 -17.45 -0.09 22.14
CA GLY A 139 -18.13 -1.07 21.31
C GLY A 139 -17.61 -2.47 21.56
N PRO A 140 -18.36 -3.51 21.21
CA PRO A 140 -17.93 -4.89 21.44
C PRO A 140 -16.68 -5.25 20.64
N LEU A 141 -16.57 -4.82 19.38
CA LEU A 141 -15.39 -5.05 18.54
C LEU A 141 -14.15 -4.30 19.08
N LEU A 142 -14.33 -3.04 19.52
CA LEU A 142 -13.25 -2.27 20.17
C LEU A 142 -12.72 -2.96 21.43
N ARG A 143 -13.62 -3.45 22.30
CA ARG A 143 -13.21 -4.18 23.52
C ARG A 143 -12.44 -5.47 23.18
N GLN A 144 -12.83 -6.15 22.12
CA GLN A 144 -12.12 -7.35 21.65
C GLN A 144 -10.70 -7.00 21.17
N ALA A 145 -10.56 -5.93 20.40
CA ALA A 145 -9.26 -5.41 19.96
C ALA A 145 -8.39 -5.00 21.17
N GLU A 146 -8.97 -4.34 22.17
CA GLU A 146 -8.31 -3.94 23.40
C GLU A 146 -7.79 -5.14 24.21
N VAL A 147 -8.58 -6.20 24.33
CA VAL A 147 -8.18 -7.45 25.01
C VAL A 147 -6.96 -8.07 24.32
N LEU A 148 -6.96 -8.14 22.98
CA LEU A 148 -5.84 -8.68 22.22
C LEU A 148 -4.60 -7.80 22.32
N ALA A 149 -4.74 -6.48 22.17
CA ALA A 149 -3.63 -5.54 22.30
C ALA A 149 -2.97 -5.62 23.68
N ASN A 150 -3.76 -5.74 24.76
CA ASN A 150 -3.23 -5.93 26.11
C ASN A 150 -2.35 -7.18 26.23
N LYS A 151 -2.66 -8.25 25.48
CA LYS A 151 -1.87 -9.49 25.47
C LYS A 151 -0.54 -9.33 24.72
N LEU A 152 -0.41 -8.34 23.85
CA LEU A 152 0.82 -8.05 23.12
C LEU A 152 1.80 -7.18 23.93
N LEU A 153 1.32 -6.39 24.90
CA LEU A 153 2.15 -5.48 25.71
C LEU A 153 3.38 -6.13 26.38
N PRO A 154 3.34 -7.37 26.89
CA PRO A 154 4.52 -8.02 27.46
C PRO A 154 5.68 -8.17 26.48
N ALA A 155 5.44 -8.17 25.16
CA ALA A 155 6.51 -8.23 24.16
C ALA A 155 7.49 -7.06 24.25
N PHE A 156 7.01 -5.89 24.73
CA PHE A 156 7.79 -4.65 24.80
C PHE A 156 8.66 -4.56 26.07
N ASP A 157 8.57 -5.54 26.98
CA ASP A 157 9.40 -5.59 28.19
C ASP A 157 10.83 -6.04 27.84
N THR A 158 11.55 -5.16 27.14
CA THR A 158 12.93 -5.34 26.73
C THR A 158 13.75 -4.11 27.13
N PRO A 159 15.08 -4.24 27.35
CA PRO A 159 15.93 -3.09 27.65
C PRO A 159 15.86 -1.96 26.61
N THR A 160 15.56 -2.29 25.36
CA THR A 160 15.44 -1.31 24.27
C THR A 160 14.03 -0.75 24.10
N GLY A 161 13.01 -1.40 24.66
CA GLY A 161 11.60 -1.12 24.39
C GLY A 161 11.10 -1.60 23.02
N MET A 162 11.95 -2.26 22.21
CA MET A 162 11.54 -2.93 20.98
C MET A 162 10.87 -4.27 21.31
N PRO A 163 9.76 -4.64 20.64
CA PRO A 163 9.01 -5.83 21.00
C PRO A 163 9.69 -7.13 20.54
N TYR A 164 9.57 -8.18 21.35
CA TYR A 164 9.72 -9.57 20.89
C TYR A 164 8.74 -9.88 19.75
N GLY A 165 9.09 -10.84 18.89
CA GLY A 165 8.24 -11.24 17.76
C GLY A 165 6.98 -12.00 18.15
N THR A 166 6.96 -12.64 19.32
CA THR A 166 5.90 -13.57 19.72
C THR A 166 5.45 -13.37 21.17
N VAL A 167 4.15 -13.53 21.41
CA VAL A 167 3.56 -13.70 22.74
C VAL A 167 2.68 -14.95 22.78
N ASN A 168 2.37 -15.45 23.97
CA ASN A 168 1.40 -16.50 24.17
C ASN A 168 0.10 -15.95 24.79
N LEU A 169 -1.03 -16.21 24.13
CA LEU A 169 -2.32 -15.61 24.49
C LEU A 169 -2.90 -16.11 25.82
N ALA A 170 -2.60 -17.34 26.27
CA ALA A 170 -3.12 -17.85 27.55
C ALA A 170 -2.29 -17.36 28.74
N THR A 171 -0.97 -17.31 28.56
CA THR A 171 -0.03 -16.89 29.62
C THR A 171 0.11 -15.38 29.72
N ASN A 172 -0.35 -14.63 28.72
CA ASN A 172 -0.16 -13.18 28.60
C ASN A 172 1.32 -12.78 28.76
N GLY A 173 2.20 -13.45 28.01
CA GLY A 173 3.64 -13.25 28.16
C GLY A 173 4.44 -13.76 26.98
N VAL A 174 5.73 -13.40 26.96
CA VAL A 174 6.70 -13.90 25.98
C VAL A 174 7.06 -15.35 26.32
N PRO A 175 7.01 -16.30 25.36
CA PRO A 175 7.42 -17.67 25.61
C PRO A 175 8.87 -17.76 26.12
N PRO A 176 9.21 -18.63 27.10
CA PRO A 176 10.54 -18.65 27.73
C PRO A 176 11.73 -18.92 26.80
N LYS A 177 11.49 -19.43 25.60
CA LYS A 177 12.53 -19.75 24.59
C LYS A 177 12.43 -18.86 23.35
N GLU A 178 11.65 -17.77 23.43
CA GLU A 178 11.51 -16.85 22.32
C GLU A 178 12.85 -16.22 21.95
N THR A 179 13.10 -16.11 20.65
CA THR A 179 14.30 -15.43 20.15
C THR A 179 14.18 -13.93 20.40
N PRO A 180 15.25 -13.24 20.84
CA PRO A 180 15.26 -11.78 20.91
C PRO A 180 15.41 -11.13 19.52
N VAL A 181 15.57 -11.91 18.45
CA VAL A 181 15.78 -11.37 17.11
C VAL A 181 14.44 -11.19 16.41
N THR A 182 14.14 -9.97 15.98
CA THR A 182 12.94 -9.61 15.21
C THR A 182 13.31 -8.78 13.97
N CYS A 183 12.41 -8.68 13.00
CA CYS A 183 12.59 -7.82 11.84
C CYS A 183 12.25 -6.36 12.17
N ALA A 184 12.77 -5.41 11.38
CA ALA A 184 12.51 -3.98 11.60
C ALA A 184 11.01 -3.63 11.45
N ALA A 185 10.32 -4.24 10.48
CA ALA A 185 8.87 -4.10 10.31
C ALA A 185 8.11 -4.54 11.59
N GLY A 186 8.52 -5.66 12.20
CA GLY A 186 7.94 -6.14 13.47
C GLY A 186 8.05 -5.16 14.64
N ILE A 187 8.95 -4.18 14.56
CA ILE A 187 9.14 -3.12 15.55
C ILE A 187 8.40 -1.84 15.16
N GLY A 188 8.41 -1.48 13.87
CA GLY A 188 7.89 -0.22 13.36
C GLY A 188 6.40 -0.19 13.05
N THR A 189 5.78 -1.35 12.88
CA THR A 189 4.44 -1.48 12.29
C THR A 189 3.36 -1.71 13.35
N LEU A 190 3.27 -0.78 14.30
CA LEU A 190 2.35 -0.86 15.45
C LEU A 190 1.57 0.44 15.71
N ILE A 191 2.11 1.59 15.28
CA ILE A 191 1.59 2.89 15.72
C ILE A 191 0.17 3.18 15.22
N LEU A 192 -0.24 2.67 14.04
CA LEU A 192 -1.59 2.91 13.52
C LEU A 192 -2.66 2.26 14.40
N GLU A 193 -2.50 0.98 14.76
CA GLU A 193 -3.46 0.24 15.58
C GLU A 193 -3.38 0.68 17.04
N PHE A 194 -2.17 0.72 17.60
CA PHE A 194 -1.97 1.04 19.03
C PHE A 194 -2.30 2.51 19.32
N GLY A 195 -1.97 3.41 18.39
CA GLY A 195 -2.40 4.80 18.44
C GLY A 195 -3.92 4.92 18.36
N THR A 196 -4.55 4.28 17.37
CA THR A 196 -6.02 4.26 17.21
C THR A 196 -6.70 3.75 18.48
N LEU A 197 -6.22 2.65 19.04
CA LEU A 197 -6.76 2.07 20.26
C LEU A 197 -6.65 3.07 21.43
N SER A 198 -5.48 3.69 21.62
CA SER A 198 -5.27 4.70 22.67
C SER A 198 -6.19 5.90 22.49
N ARG A 199 -6.38 6.36 21.25
CA ARG A 199 -7.27 7.49 20.95
C ARG A 199 -8.73 7.16 21.24
N LEU A 200 -9.18 5.94 20.97
CA LEU A 200 -10.56 5.50 21.18
C LEU A 200 -10.88 5.16 22.64
N THR A 201 -9.97 4.48 23.35
CA THR A 201 -10.19 4.01 24.73
C THR A 201 -9.74 5.02 25.79
N GLY A 202 -8.82 5.92 25.43
CA GLY A 202 -8.16 6.83 26.37
C GLY A 202 -7.02 6.19 27.16
N ASP A 203 -6.65 4.93 26.90
CA ASP A 203 -5.49 4.29 27.54
C ASP A 203 -4.20 4.62 26.75
N PRO A 204 -3.27 5.44 27.30
CA PRO A 204 -2.09 5.90 26.58
C PRO A 204 -1.01 4.84 26.42
N ARG A 205 -1.11 3.67 27.09
CA ARG A 205 -0.04 2.67 27.11
C ARG A 205 0.27 2.16 25.72
N PHE A 206 -0.73 1.94 24.87
CA PHE A 206 -0.54 1.38 23.53
C PHE A 206 0.26 2.34 22.63
N GLU A 207 -0.20 3.58 22.47
CA GLU A 207 0.50 4.59 21.64
C GLU A 207 1.92 4.84 22.18
N LYS A 208 2.08 4.88 23.51
CA LYS A 208 3.38 5.07 24.14
C LYS A 208 4.38 3.96 23.81
N VAL A 209 3.99 2.69 23.89
CA VAL A 209 4.93 1.60 23.57
C VAL A 209 5.27 1.55 22.08
N ALA A 210 4.30 1.83 21.19
CA ALA A 210 4.54 1.89 19.75
C ALA A 210 5.50 3.05 19.38
N MET A 211 5.28 4.25 19.93
CA MET A 211 6.18 5.40 19.73
C MET A 211 7.58 5.14 20.31
N ASN A 212 7.67 4.51 21.48
CA ASN A 212 8.95 4.16 22.07
C ASN A 212 9.72 3.16 21.21
N ALA A 213 9.05 2.16 20.62
CA ALA A 213 9.65 1.20 19.70
C ALA A 213 10.22 1.89 18.44
N LEU A 214 9.45 2.78 17.82
CA LEU A 214 9.89 3.61 16.67
C LEU A 214 11.10 4.49 17.01
N ARG A 215 11.06 5.19 18.15
CA ARG A 215 12.17 6.00 18.65
C ARG A 215 13.40 5.15 18.99
N SER A 216 13.20 3.91 19.43
CA SER A 216 14.28 2.99 19.76
C SER A 216 15.01 2.54 18.50
N ILE A 217 14.31 1.96 17.53
CA ILE A 217 14.94 1.47 16.29
C ILE A 217 15.64 2.60 15.50
N TRP A 218 15.10 3.82 15.56
CA TRP A 218 15.72 5.02 15.00
C TRP A 218 17.13 5.31 15.52
N LYS A 219 17.41 5.01 16.80
CA LYS A 219 18.74 5.20 17.39
C LYS A 219 19.77 4.20 16.87
N TYR A 220 19.32 3.07 16.33
CA TYR A 220 20.17 1.98 15.86
C TYR A 220 20.48 2.01 14.37
N ARG A 221 20.08 3.07 13.64
CA ARG A 221 20.47 3.28 12.24
C ARG A 221 21.99 3.30 12.07
N SER A 222 22.47 2.94 10.89
CA SER A 222 23.89 3.12 10.54
C SER A 222 24.25 4.60 10.43
N ALA A 223 25.56 4.89 10.30
CA ALA A 223 26.03 6.24 9.99
C ALA A 223 25.49 6.79 8.64
N LEU A 224 25.00 5.90 7.76
CA LEU A 224 24.35 6.26 6.50
C LEU A 224 22.85 6.49 6.65
N GLY A 225 22.29 6.34 7.85
CA GLY A 225 20.86 6.44 8.13
C GLY A 225 20.05 5.19 7.75
N LEU A 226 20.70 4.09 7.37
CA LEU A 226 20.05 2.86 6.92
C LEU A 226 19.78 1.87 8.08
N LEU A 227 18.73 1.08 7.91
CA LEU A 227 18.37 -0.02 8.81
C LEU A 227 18.92 -1.35 8.27
N GLY A 228 19.18 -2.30 9.17
CA GLY A 228 19.29 -3.70 8.76
C GLY A 228 17.91 -4.34 8.69
N ASN A 229 17.87 -5.62 8.35
CA ASN A 229 16.63 -6.36 8.24
C ASN A 229 16.17 -6.93 9.59
N HIS A 230 17.09 -7.51 10.37
CA HIS A 230 16.81 -8.12 11.68
C HIS A 230 17.74 -7.60 12.79
N ILE A 231 17.18 -7.40 13.97
CA ILE A 231 17.83 -6.80 15.14
C ILE A 231 17.52 -7.60 16.40
N ASP A 232 18.50 -7.73 17.28
CA ASP A 232 18.34 -8.28 18.62
C ASP A 232 17.74 -7.20 19.54
N VAL A 233 16.52 -7.41 20.04
CA VAL A 233 15.76 -6.43 20.83
C VAL A 233 16.27 -6.27 22.26
N GLN A 234 17.13 -7.15 22.75
CA GLN A 234 17.76 -6.98 24.06
C GLN A 234 18.95 -6.04 23.99
N THR A 235 19.71 -6.11 22.90
CA THR A 235 21.01 -5.43 22.76
C THR A 235 21.02 -4.28 21.75
N GLY A 236 20.06 -4.27 20.82
CA GLY A 236 20.02 -3.38 19.67
C GLY A 236 21.06 -3.72 18.58
N ARG A 237 21.67 -4.90 18.64
CA ARG A 237 22.64 -5.34 17.63
C ARG A 237 21.92 -5.92 16.41
N TRP A 238 22.20 -5.39 15.22
CA TRP A 238 21.74 -5.96 13.96
C TRP A 238 22.32 -7.35 13.73
N THR A 239 21.46 -8.33 13.45
CA THR A 239 21.82 -9.71 13.13
C THR A 239 21.75 -9.99 11.62
N ALA A 240 20.95 -9.22 10.88
CA ALA A 240 20.95 -9.16 9.42
C ALA A 240 21.15 -7.71 8.96
N THR A 241 22.29 -7.42 8.33
CA THR A 241 22.72 -6.06 7.98
C THR A 241 22.40 -5.68 6.53
N GLU A 242 21.71 -6.52 5.79
CA GLU A 242 21.17 -6.18 4.46
C GLU A 242 20.01 -5.20 4.64
N SER A 243 20.07 -4.07 3.95
CA SER A 243 19.09 -3.00 3.92
C SER A 243 18.31 -3.11 2.60
N THR A 244 17.01 -2.93 2.69
CA THR A 244 16.07 -2.94 1.56
C THR A 244 14.95 -1.95 1.85
N ILE A 245 14.00 -1.80 0.92
CA ILE A 245 12.70 -1.20 1.20
C ILE A 245 11.60 -2.26 1.33
N GLY A 246 11.84 -3.51 0.91
CA GLY A 246 10.85 -4.59 0.95
C GLY A 246 10.84 -5.39 2.24
N ALA A 247 10.72 -6.72 2.06
CA ALA A 247 10.41 -7.66 3.12
C ALA A 247 11.21 -7.44 4.42
N GLY A 248 10.50 -7.22 5.52
CA GLY A 248 11.07 -7.12 6.87
C GLY A 248 11.47 -5.71 7.30
N VAL A 249 11.30 -4.71 6.44
CA VAL A 249 11.52 -3.27 6.73
C VAL A 249 10.42 -2.38 6.17
N ASP A 250 9.83 -2.75 5.03
CA ASP A 250 8.69 -2.12 4.32
C ASP A 250 7.77 -1.21 5.16
N SER A 251 6.87 -1.84 5.90
CA SER A 251 5.74 -1.22 6.58
C SER A 251 6.16 -0.30 7.73
N LEU A 252 7.42 -0.35 8.18
CA LEU A 252 7.97 0.67 9.07
C LEU A 252 7.93 2.04 8.39
N PHE A 253 8.38 2.14 7.13
CA PHE A 253 8.39 3.41 6.40
C PHE A 253 6.98 3.89 6.11
N GLU A 254 6.10 2.97 5.75
CA GLU A 254 4.68 3.25 5.55
C GLU A 254 4.04 3.83 6.82
N TYR A 255 4.28 3.22 7.98
CA TYR A 255 3.69 3.64 9.25
C TYR A 255 4.21 4.99 9.74
N LEU A 256 5.43 5.39 9.34
CA LEU A 256 5.90 6.75 9.58
C LEU A 256 5.04 7.78 8.82
N VAL A 257 4.76 7.53 7.54
CA VAL A 257 3.94 8.43 6.70
C VAL A 257 2.47 8.40 7.14
N LYS A 258 1.88 7.21 7.21
CA LYS A 258 0.46 7.03 7.53
C LYS A 258 0.19 7.45 8.99
N GLY A 259 1.11 7.18 9.92
CA GLY A 259 1.02 7.62 11.32
C GLY A 259 1.16 9.13 11.48
N ALA A 260 2.08 9.77 10.74
CA ALA A 260 2.19 11.22 10.69
C ALA A 260 0.87 11.87 10.22
N ALA A 261 0.21 11.27 9.22
CA ALA A 261 -1.08 11.71 8.70
C ALA A 261 -2.18 11.57 9.74
N LEU A 262 -2.34 10.36 10.27
CA LEU A 262 -3.47 9.97 11.12
C LEU A 262 -3.45 10.70 12.46
N PHE A 263 -2.29 10.78 13.11
CA PHE A 263 -2.17 11.32 14.47
C PHE A 263 -1.66 12.76 14.52
N ARG A 264 -1.31 13.35 13.36
CA ARG A 264 -0.68 14.67 13.25
C ARG A 264 0.60 14.77 14.08
N LEU A 265 1.49 13.79 13.91
CA LEU A 265 2.78 13.69 14.61
C LEU A 265 3.93 14.06 13.66
N PRO A 266 4.48 15.29 13.75
CA PRO A 266 5.58 15.74 12.88
C PRO A 266 6.88 14.96 13.04
N GLU A 267 7.08 14.37 14.22
CA GLU A 267 8.22 13.49 14.49
C GLU A 267 8.30 12.34 13.47
N LEU A 268 7.15 11.72 13.14
CA LEU A 268 7.11 10.58 12.23
C LEU A 268 7.41 10.98 10.78
N ASP A 269 6.89 12.12 10.31
CA ASP A 269 7.22 12.69 8.99
C ASP A 269 8.71 13.05 8.89
N ALA A 270 9.28 13.65 9.94
CA ALA A 270 10.70 13.97 10.00
C ALA A 270 11.57 12.69 9.92
N MET A 271 11.17 11.63 10.61
CA MET A 271 11.84 10.33 10.53
C MET A 271 11.79 9.76 9.12
N PHE A 272 10.61 9.75 8.50
CA PHE A 272 10.44 9.25 7.13
C PHE A 272 11.32 10.02 6.13
N ARG A 273 11.34 11.35 6.20
CA ARG A 273 12.14 12.18 5.28
C ARG A 273 13.63 11.91 5.37
N GLU A 274 14.15 11.60 6.56
CA GLU A 274 15.54 11.20 6.73
C GLU A 274 15.80 9.80 6.14
N TYR A 275 14.92 8.83 6.42
CA TYR A 275 15.03 7.51 5.80
C TYR A 275 14.97 7.57 4.29
N LYS A 276 14.02 8.33 3.73
CA LYS A 276 13.88 8.52 2.28
C LYS A 276 15.16 9.09 1.68
N ARG A 277 15.78 10.09 2.31
CA ARG A 277 17.07 10.64 1.86
C ARG A 277 18.16 9.57 1.79
N SER A 278 18.26 8.71 2.80
CA SER A 278 19.21 7.58 2.78
C SER A 278 18.85 6.52 1.74
N ILE A 279 17.57 6.19 1.57
CA ILE A 279 17.08 5.23 0.57
C ILE A 279 17.40 5.72 -0.84
N ASP A 280 17.06 6.98 -1.15
CA ASP A 280 17.35 7.62 -2.44
C ASP A 280 18.87 7.69 -2.71
N ALA A 281 19.69 7.89 -1.68
CA ALA A 281 21.14 7.99 -1.83
C ALA A 281 21.85 6.65 -2.05
N TYR A 282 21.36 5.57 -1.44
CA TYR A 282 22.09 4.30 -1.38
C TYR A 282 21.37 3.10 -1.98
N LEU A 283 20.04 3.04 -1.90
CA LEU A 283 19.27 1.88 -2.39
C LEU A 283 18.77 2.14 -3.82
N ARG A 284 18.47 3.38 -4.17
CA ARG A 284 17.89 3.73 -5.47
C ARG A 284 18.93 3.63 -6.60
N HIS A 285 18.61 2.79 -7.57
CA HIS A 285 19.35 2.64 -8.83
C HIS A 285 18.36 2.73 -9.99
N ASN A 286 18.30 3.89 -10.64
CA ASN A 286 17.26 4.25 -11.62
C ASN A 286 15.85 4.13 -11.01
N ASP A 287 15.03 3.25 -11.58
CA ASP A 287 13.64 3.01 -11.20
C ASP A 287 13.50 1.80 -10.24
N TRP A 288 14.62 1.33 -9.68
CA TRP A 288 14.67 0.18 -8.76
C TRP A 288 15.31 0.56 -7.43
N HIS A 289 14.94 -0.17 -6.38
CA HIS A 289 15.62 -0.15 -5.09
C HIS A 289 16.33 -1.50 -4.90
N LEU A 290 17.65 -1.50 -4.79
CA LEU A 290 18.44 -2.72 -4.68
C LEU A 290 18.82 -2.99 -3.23
N LEU A 291 19.08 -4.26 -2.94
CA LEU A 291 19.56 -4.67 -1.62
C LEU A 291 21.01 -4.20 -1.44
N VAL A 292 21.28 -3.53 -0.33
CA VAL A 292 22.60 -3.01 0.01
C VAL A 292 23.02 -3.40 1.42
N ASN A 293 24.31 -3.37 1.71
CA ASN A 293 24.78 -3.47 3.10
C ASN A 293 24.54 -2.12 3.81
N LYS A 294 23.83 -2.12 4.95
CA LYS A 294 23.42 -0.90 5.66
C LYS A 294 24.56 0.03 6.08
N ASP A 295 25.75 -0.53 6.35
CA ASP A 295 26.88 0.22 6.92
C ASP A 295 27.80 0.79 5.82
N SER A 296 27.92 0.09 4.70
CA SER A 296 28.78 0.49 3.59
C SER A 296 28.04 1.10 2.39
N GLY A 297 26.71 0.94 2.32
CA GLY A 297 25.90 1.37 1.17
C GLY A 297 26.19 0.61 -0.12
N ARG A 298 26.98 -0.46 -0.07
CA ARG A 298 27.34 -1.25 -1.26
C ARG A 298 26.22 -2.21 -1.62
N VAL A 299 25.84 -2.25 -2.90
CA VAL A 299 24.92 -3.23 -3.45
C VAL A 299 25.41 -4.64 -3.12
N THR A 300 24.56 -5.41 -2.45
CA THR A 300 24.78 -6.82 -2.14
C THR A 300 24.09 -7.71 -3.17
N LYS A 301 22.88 -7.34 -3.60
CA LYS A 301 22.13 -8.07 -4.63
C LYS A 301 21.32 -7.10 -5.51
N PRO A 302 21.36 -7.26 -6.85
CA PRO A 302 20.54 -6.48 -7.76
C PRO A 302 19.13 -7.09 -7.88
N ILE A 303 18.42 -7.19 -6.76
CA ILE A 303 17.10 -7.83 -6.66
C ILE A 303 16.06 -6.77 -6.33
N PHE A 304 14.94 -6.81 -7.06
CA PHE A 304 13.66 -6.20 -6.70
C PHE A 304 12.81 -7.27 -6.01
N GLN A 305 12.23 -6.93 -4.85
CA GLN A 305 11.34 -7.83 -4.15
C GLN A 305 9.89 -7.47 -4.47
N GLY A 306 8.99 -8.45 -4.58
CA GLY A 306 7.59 -8.15 -4.89
C GLY A 306 6.93 -7.19 -3.90
N LEU A 307 7.32 -7.30 -2.63
CA LEU A 307 6.91 -6.41 -1.53
C LEU A 307 7.37 -4.96 -1.71
N ASP A 308 8.42 -4.66 -2.49
CA ASP A 308 8.86 -3.28 -2.77
C ASP A 308 7.77 -2.48 -3.51
N ALA A 309 6.80 -3.17 -4.13
CA ALA A 309 5.75 -2.57 -4.92
C ALA A 309 4.78 -1.67 -4.12
N PHE A 310 4.86 -1.61 -2.79
CA PHE A 310 4.12 -0.66 -1.95
C PHE A 310 4.68 0.77 -2.02
N TRP A 311 5.97 0.90 -2.37
CA TRP A 311 6.69 2.17 -2.26
C TRP A 311 6.08 3.31 -3.11
N PRO A 312 5.61 3.08 -4.35
CA PRO A 312 4.90 4.12 -5.10
C PRO A 312 3.64 4.65 -4.39
N ALA A 313 2.92 3.84 -3.61
CA ALA A 313 1.81 4.32 -2.78
C ALA A 313 2.30 5.31 -1.72
N VAL A 314 3.40 4.99 -1.02
CA VAL A 314 4.02 5.87 -0.02
C VAL A 314 4.52 7.18 -0.64
N LEU A 315 5.15 7.10 -1.81
CA LEU A 315 5.56 8.28 -2.58
C LEU A 315 4.35 9.13 -3.00
N SER A 316 3.27 8.50 -3.43
CA SER A 316 2.03 9.20 -3.79
C SER A 316 1.41 9.95 -2.61
N LEU A 317 1.37 9.32 -1.44
CA LEU A 317 0.90 9.93 -0.19
C LEU A 317 1.74 11.16 0.19
N THR A 318 3.05 11.11 -0.03
CA THR A 318 3.97 12.21 0.30
C THR A 318 4.09 13.26 -0.81
N GLY A 319 3.47 13.04 -1.97
CA GLY A 319 3.41 13.96 -3.10
C GLY A 319 4.55 13.83 -4.12
N ASP A 320 5.39 12.79 -4.02
CA ASP A 320 6.43 12.47 -5.01
C ASP A 320 5.83 11.62 -6.15
N LEU A 321 4.94 12.24 -6.93
CA LEU A 321 4.19 11.56 -7.99
C LEU A 321 5.08 11.11 -9.16
N ASP A 322 6.12 11.87 -9.48
CA ASP A 322 7.05 11.53 -10.56
C ASP A 322 7.89 10.30 -10.21
N GLY A 323 8.40 10.22 -8.97
CA GLY A 323 9.07 9.04 -8.46
C GLY A 323 8.14 7.82 -8.44
N ALA A 324 6.92 8.01 -7.93
CA ALA A 324 5.91 6.95 -7.89
C ALA A 324 5.58 6.39 -9.28
N LEU A 325 5.35 7.26 -10.27
CA LEU A 325 5.06 6.87 -11.66
C LEU A 325 6.21 6.04 -12.26
N ARG A 326 7.46 6.48 -12.09
CA ARG A 326 8.63 5.76 -12.60
C ARG A 326 8.73 4.33 -12.06
N HIS A 327 8.59 4.18 -10.75
CA HIS A 327 8.67 2.88 -10.09
C HIS A 327 7.51 1.97 -10.50
N VAL A 328 6.27 2.45 -10.48
CA VAL A 328 5.11 1.61 -10.83
C VAL A 328 5.15 1.16 -12.29
N THR A 329 5.66 2.00 -13.20
CA THR A 329 5.82 1.61 -14.61
C THR A 329 6.83 0.46 -14.75
N ALA A 330 7.98 0.54 -14.07
CA ALA A 330 8.95 -0.55 -14.07
C ALA A 330 8.37 -1.86 -13.48
N TYR A 331 7.54 -1.75 -12.44
CA TYR A 331 6.88 -2.92 -11.82
C TYR A 331 5.79 -3.51 -12.72
N HIS A 332 5.06 -2.65 -13.46
CA HIS A 332 4.09 -3.09 -14.45
C HIS A 332 4.73 -3.83 -15.62
N GLU A 333 5.96 -3.48 -16.02
CA GLU A 333 6.70 -4.24 -17.03
C GLU A 333 6.95 -5.69 -16.59
N VAL A 334 7.30 -5.92 -15.32
CA VAL A 334 7.43 -7.26 -14.74
C VAL A 334 6.07 -7.97 -14.74
N TRP A 335 5.00 -7.26 -14.37
CA TRP A 335 3.64 -7.81 -14.44
C TRP A 335 3.26 -8.22 -15.86
N LYS A 336 3.56 -7.41 -16.88
CA LYS A 336 3.29 -7.77 -18.29
C LYS A 336 4.12 -8.95 -18.76
N GLN A 337 5.34 -9.11 -18.24
CA GLN A 337 6.23 -10.21 -18.59
C GLN A 337 5.67 -11.56 -18.12
N TYR A 338 5.12 -11.62 -16.90
CA TYR A 338 4.76 -12.90 -16.26
C TYR A 338 3.27 -13.07 -15.93
N GLY A 339 2.47 -12.00 -16.06
CA GLY A 339 1.13 -11.90 -15.49
C GLY A 339 1.11 -11.62 -13.99
N PHE A 340 2.27 -11.62 -13.31
CA PHE A 340 2.42 -11.49 -11.86
C PHE A 340 3.81 -10.94 -11.52
N ILE A 341 3.96 -10.34 -10.33
CA ILE A 341 5.28 -9.98 -9.80
C ILE A 341 5.80 -11.14 -8.94
N PRO A 342 6.96 -11.74 -9.23
CA PRO A 342 7.54 -12.78 -8.38
C PRO A 342 8.04 -12.21 -7.05
N GLU A 343 8.20 -13.06 -6.03
CA GLU A 343 8.80 -12.67 -4.73
C GLU A 343 10.16 -11.99 -4.90
N SER A 344 10.95 -12.42 -5.88
CA SER A 344 12.18 -11.73 -6.25
C SER A 344 12.46 -11.77 -7.74
N TYR A 345 12.88 -10.62 -8.26
CA TYR A 345 13.22 -10.40 -9.66
C TYR A 345 14.63 -9.82 -9.75
N ASN A 346 15.49 -10.43 -10.57
CA ASN A 346 16.83 -9.93 -10.81
C ASN A 346 16.78 -8.87 -11.91
N VAL A 347 17.05 -7.62 -11.55
CA VAL A 347 16.91 -6.48 -12.49
C VAL A 347 17.96 -6.47 -13.60
N VAL A 348 19.07 -7.20 -13.42
CA VAL A 348 20.15 -7.29 -14.41
C VAL A 348 19.86 -8.37 -15.44
N THR A 349 19.46 -9.56 -14.99
CA THR A 349 19.12 -10.67 -15.90
C THR A 349 17.70 -10.56 -16.46
N ARG A 350 16.85 -9.74 -15.84
CA ARG A 350 15.42 -9.58 -16.17
C ARG A 350 14.61 -10.87 -16.04
N GLU A 351 14.92 -11.62 -14.99
CA GLU A 351 14.33 -12.92 -14.71
C GLU A 351 13.88 -13.04 -13.25
N ALA A 352 12.81 -13.80 -13.02
CA ALA A 352 12.45 -14.26 -11.68
C ALA A 352 13.61 -15.05 -11.05
N VAL A 353 13.87 -14.82 -9.77
CA VAL A 353 14.96 -15.48 -9.06
C VAL A 353 14.58 -16.93 -8.75
N VAL A 354 15.46 -17.86 -9.09
CA VAL A 354 15.24 -19.30 -8.87
C VAL A 354 14.92 -19.61 -7.40
N LYS A 355 13.83 -20.35 -7.15
CA LYS A 355 13.20 -20.65 -5.84
C LYS A 355 12.51 -19.46 -5.15
N GLN A 356 12.35 -18.34 -5.84
CA GLN A 356 11.62 -17.15 -5.40
C GLN A 356 10.72 -16.62 -6.54
N GLU A 357 10.23 -17.54 -7.38
CA GLU A 357 9.35 -17.24 -8.51
C GLU A 357 7.87 -17.19 -8.11
N SER A 358 7.52 -17.33 -6.84
CA SER A 358 6.12 -17.40 -6.41
C SER A 358 5.44 -16.02 -6.41
N TYR A 359 4.12 -16.01 -6.52
CA TYR A 359 3.25 -14.86 -6.29
C TYR A 359 2.09 -15.29 -5.39
N HIS A 360 2.06 -14.75 -4.18
CA HIS A 360 1.13 -15.15 -3.12
C HIS A 360 -0.18 -14.36 -3.10
N LEU A 361 -0.71 -13.96 -4.26
CA LEU A 361 -1.93 -13.12 -4.37
C LEU A 361 -1.75 -11.71 -3.76
N ARG A 362 -0.51 -11.24 -3.78
CA ARG A 362 0.01 -10.04 -3.12
C ARG A 362 -0.63 -8.71 -3.57
N PRO A 363 -0.87 -7.77 -2.65
CA PRO A 363 -1.61 -6.54 -2.93
C PRO A 363 -0.76 -5.33 -3.32
N GLU A 364 0.55 -5.34 -3.07
CA GLU A 364 1.36 -4.12 -2.97
C GLU A 364 1.39 -3.33 -4.29
N PHE A 365 1.41 -4.04 -5.43
CA PHE A 365 1.33 -3.41 -6.74
C PHE A 365 -0.03 -2.74 -6.98
N ILE A 366 -1.14 -3.39 -6.65
CA ILE A 366 -2.47 -2.81 -6.86
C ILE A 366 -2.77 -1.70 -5.86
N GLU A 367 -2.21 -1.73 -4.65
CA GLU A 367 -2.23 -0.61 -3.72
C GLU A 367 -1.62 0.64 -4.38
N SER A 368 -0.41 0.50 -4.92
CA SER A 368 0.30 1.59 -5.61
C SER A 368 -0.46 2.15 -6.81
N VAL A 369 -1.02 1.27 -7.65
CA VAL A 369 -1.87 1.66 -8.78
C VAL A 369 -3.10 2.43 -8.30
N TYR A 370 -3.74 1.97 -7.22
CA TYR A 370 -4.89 2.65 -6.61
C TYR A 370 -4.52 4.06 -6.12
N TYR A 371 -3.47 4.22 -5.32
CA TYR A 371 -3.09 5.56 -4.81
C TYR A 371 -2.70 6.52 -5.92
N LEU A 372 -1.98 6.05 -6.94
CA LEU A 372 -1.62 6.87 -8.10
C LEU A 372 -2.84 7.28 -8.92
N TYR A 373 -3.80 6.38 -9.13
CA TYR A 373 -5.07 6.73 -9.77
C TYR A 373 -5.84 7.77 -8.96
N ARG A 374 -5.91 7.59 -7.63
CA ARG A 374 -6.56 8.56 -6.74
C ARG A 374 -5.91 9.95 -6.82
N ALA A 375 -4.59 10.02 -6.97
CA ALA A 375 -3.85 11.27 -7.06
C ALA A 375 -3.95 11.95 -8.43
N THR A 376 -3.98 11.19 -9.54
CA THR A 376 -3.81 11.74 -10.89
C THR A 376 -5.03 11.61 -11.79
N LYS A 377 -5.91 10.64 -11.53
CA LYS A 377 -7.03 10.22 -12.39
C LYS A 377 -6.60 9.78 -13.80
N ASP A 378 -5.34 9.41 -13.97
CA ASP A 378 -4.84 8.92 -15.26
C ASP A 378 -5.46 7.54 -15.59
N PRO A 379 -6.11 7.38 -16.76
CA PRO A 379 -6.71 6.10 -17.17
C PRO A 379 -5.70 4.96 -17.35
N LEU A 380 -4.38 5.24 -17.45
CA LEU A 380 -3.34 4.21 -17.44
C LEU A 380 -3.44 3.29 -16.23
N PHE A 381 -3.76 3.84 -15.05
CA PHE A 381 -3.87 3.06 -13.82
C PHE A 381 -5.11 2.16 -13.81
N ILE A 382 -6.19 2.55 -14.48
CA ILE A 382 -7.33 1.66 -14.73
C ILE A 382 -6.89 0.47 -15.60
N GLN A 383 -6.10 0.71 -16.64
CA GLN A 383 -5.58 -0.37 -17.49
C GLN A 383 -4.66 -1.31 -16.70
N MET A 384 -3.75 -0.78 -15.87
CA MET A 384 -2.93 -1.61 -14.98
C MET A 384 -3.79 -2.47 -14.05
N GLY A 385 -4.85 -1.91 -13.47
CA GLY A 385 -5.81 -2.66 -12.66
C GLY A 385 -6.56 -3.75 -13.45
N VAL A 386 -6.89 -3.50 -14.71
CA VAL A 386 -7.51 -4.51 -15.60
C VAL A 386 -6.54 -5.68 -15.85
N ASP A 387 -5.26 -5.40 -16.05
CA ASP A 387 -4.23 -6.44 -16.23
C ASP A 387 -4.11 -7.30 -14.96
N VAL A 388 -4.11 -6.69 -13.77
CA VAL A 388 -4.09 -7.39 -12.48
C VAL A 388 -5.33 -8.28 -12.30
N LEU A 389 -6.53 -7.70 -12.48
CA LEU A 389 -7.80 -8.43 -12.37
C LEU A 389 -7.83 -9.64 -13.31
N THR A 390 -7.40 -9.44 -14.55
CA THR A 390 -7.42 -10.47 -15.59
C THR A 390 -6.47 -11.62 -15.27
N SER A 391 -5.23 -11.33 -14.85
CA SER A 391 -4.27 -12.36 -14.42
C SER A 391 -4.84 -13.22 -13.30
N ILE A 392 -5.42 -12.59 -12.27
CA ILE A 392 -5.99 -13.30 -11.11
C ILE A 392 -7.16 -14.19 -11.54
N GLU A 393 -8.09 -13.66 -12.33
CA GLU A 393 -9.27 -14.41 -12.78
C GLU A 393 -8.92 -15.63 -13.65
N LEU A 394 -7.95 -15.48 -14.55
CA LEU A 394 -7.62 -16.52 -15.53
C LEU A 394 -6.73 -17.62 -14.96
N VAL A 395 -5.77 -17.26 -14.10
CA VAL A 395 -4.73 -18.21 -13.68
C VAL A 395 -5.00 -18.76 -12.28
N THR A 396 -5.42 -17.92 -11.34
CA THR A 396 -5.43 -18.29 -9.92
C THR A 396 -6.76 -18.88 -9.45
N LYS A 397 -7.84 -18.70 -10.22
CA LYS A 397 -9.19 -19.14 -9.83
C LYS A 397 -9.28 -20.66 -9.77
N THR A 398 -9.76 -21.18 -8.65
CA THR A 398 -10.06 -22.60 -8.44
C THR A 398 -11.56 -22.82 -8.25
N ARG A 399 -11.97 -24.08 -8.03
CA ARG A 399 -13.37 -24.41 -7.69
C ARG A 399 -13.85 -23.70 -6.42
N CYS A 400 -12.97 -23.45 -5.46
CA CYS A 400 -13.34 -23.07 -4.10
C CYS A 400 -12.77 -21.72 -3.65
N GLY A 401 -11.86 -21.11 -4.41
CA GLY A 401 -11.27 -19.81 -4.09
C GLY A 401 -10.25 -19.41 -5.14
N PHE A 402 -9.14 -18.80 -4.71
CA PHE A 402 -8.01 -18.43 -5.56
C PHE A 402 -6.71 -18.94 -4.95
N ALA A 403 -5.83 -19.48 -5.79
CA ALA A 403 -4.58 -20.13 -5.40
C ALA A 403 -3.36 -19.24 -5.64
N THR A 404 -2.43 -19.27 -4.69
CA THR A 404 -1.06 -18.80 -4.88
C THR A 404 -0.45 -19.40 -6.14
N VAL A 405 0.35 -18.62 -6.87
CA VAL A 405 1.17 -19.11 -7.99
C VAL A 405 2.54 -19.48 -7.44
N VAL A 406 2.97 -20.73 -7.55
CA VAL A 406 4.30 -21.19 -7.09
C VAL A 406 5.41 -20.66 -7.98
N ASN A 407 5.13 -20.56 -9.27
CA ASN A 407 6.11 -20.14 -10.26
C ASN A 407 5.43 -19.30 -11.35
N VAL A 408 5.75 -18.01 -11.40
CA VAL A 408 5.17 -17.06 -12.36
C VAL A 408 5.53 -17.34 -13.83
N THR A 409 6.47 -18.26 -14.11
CA THR A 409 6.81 -18.69 -15.48
C THR A 409 5.95 -19.88 -15.92
N THR A 410 5.70 -20.85 -15.04
CA THR A 410 4.91 -22.05 -15.37
C THR A 410 3.43 -21.93 -15.01
N HIS A 411 3.08 -20.94 -14.17
CA HIS A 411 1.74 -20.73 -13.60
C HIS A 411 1.22 -21.93 -12.81
N GLU A 412 2.13 -22.75 -12.25
CA GLU A 412 1.77 -23.80 -11.31
C GLU A 412 1.19 -23.20 -10.03
N LEU A 413 0.14 -23.82 -9.49
CA LEU A 413 -0.62 -23.30 -8.35
C LEU A 413 -0.28 -24.04 -7.05
N ASP A 414 -0.17 -23.29 -5.96
CA ASP A 414 -0.09 -23.82 -4.59
C ASP A 414 -1.47 -23.86 -3.95
N ASN A 415 -1.64 -24.76 -3.00
CA ASN A 415 -2.87 -24.93 -2.26
C ASN A 415 -3.00 -23.92 -1.10
N ARG A 416 -2.83 -22.63 -1.38
CA ARG A 416 -2.88 -21.53 -0.40
C ARG A 416 -3.68 -20.34 -0.92
N MET A 417 -4.62 -19.85 -0.11
CA MET A 417 -5.28 -18.56 -0.27
C MET A 417 -5.09 -17.77 1.02
N GLU A 418 -4.13 -16.85 1.01
CA GLU A 418 -3.83 -16.01 2.17
C GLU A 418 -5.00 -15.07 2.48
N SER A 419 -5.22 -14.77 3.77
CA SER A 419 -6.36 -13.95 4.20
C SER A 419 -6.33 -12.54 3.61
N PHE A 420 -5.11 -11.99 3.43
CA PHE A 420 -4.88 -10.67 2.87
C PHE A 420 -5.43 -10.49 1.45
N PHE A 421 -5.66 -11.57 0.70
CA PHE A 421 -6.27 -11.46 -0.61
C PHE A 421 -7.66 -10.79 -0.53
N LEU A 422 -8.44 -11.13 0.51
CA LEU A 422 -9.78 -10.56 0.75
C LEU A 422 -9.73 -9.18 1.42
N SER A 423 -8.76 -8.89 2.28
CA SER A 423 -8.64 -7.56 2.89
C SER A 423 -7.97 -6.55 1.96
N GLU A 424 -7.05 -6.95 1.09
CA GLU A 424 -6.18 -6.02 0.38
C GLU A 424 -6.39 -6.05 -1.14
N THR A 425 -5.97 -7.13 -1.81
CA THR A 425 -5.95 -7.20 -3.28
C THR A 425 -7.33 -6.95 -3.88
N THR A 426 -8.36 -7.62 -3.36
CA THR A 426 -9.75 -7.41 -3.81
C THR A 426 -10.30 -6.04 -3.43
N LYS A 427 -9.90 -5.49 -2.27
CA LYS A 427 -10.35 -4.19 -1.78
C LYS A 427 -9.78 -3.06 -2.64
N TYR A 428 -8.49 -3.05 -2.91
CA TYR A 428 -7.86 -2.04 -3.77
C TYR A 428 -8.34 -2.11 -5.22
N LEU A 429 -8.52 -3.32 -5.78
CA LEU A 429 -9.18 -3.49 -7.09
C LEU A 429 -10.60 -2.90 -7.10
N TYR A 430 -11.39 -3.18 -6.05
CA TYR A 430 -12.77 -2.71 -5.97
C TYR A 430 -12.82 -1.18 -5.89
N LEU A 431 -11.97 -0.59 -5.03
CA LEU A 431 -11.89 0.86 -4.81
C LEU A 431 -11.31 1.61 -6.02
N LEU A 432 -10.42 0.98 -6.80
CA LEU A 432 -9.91 1.51 -8.06
C LEU A 432 -11.05 1.69 -9.08
N PHE A 433 -11.99 0.74 -9.14
CA PHE A 433 -13.10 0.76 -10.10
C PHE A 433 -14.40 1.36 -9.53
N ASP A 434 -14.45 1.70 -8.23
CA ASP A 434 -15.59 2.35 -7.57
C ASP A 434 -15.22 3.76 -7.09
N GLU A 435 -15.12 4.70 -8.03
CA GLU A 435 -14.66 6.06 -7.74
C GLU A 435 -15.50 6.79 -6.67
N ASP A 436 -16.81 6.50 -6.65
CA ASP A 436 -17.80 7.10 -5.75
C ASP A 436 -17.90 6.38 -4.38
N ASN A 437 -17.05 5.37 -4.13
CA ASN A 437 -17.05 4.67 -2.86
C ASN A 437 -16.77 5.63 -1.70
N PHE A 438 -17.37 5.38 -0.53
CA PHE A 438 -17.19 6.29 0.59
C PHE A 438 -15.78 6.34 1.17
N ILE A 439 -15.01 5.27 0.96
CA ILE A 439 -13.59 5.25 1.31
C ILE A 439 -12.79 6.25 0.48
N ASN A 440 -13.24 6.48 -0.76
CA ASN A 440 -12.64 7.42 -1.69
C ASN A 440 -13.03 8.88 -1.42
N GLU A 441 -13.97 9.16 -0.50
CA GLU A 441 -14.37 10.53 -0.16
C GLU A 441 -13.24 11.24 0.60
N LEU A 442 -12.94 12.48 0.21
CA LEU A 442 -12.03 13.36 0.93
C LEU A 442 -12.81 14.28 1.88
N PRO A 443 -12.17 14.77 2.97
CA PRO A 443 -12.77 15.77 3.84
C PRO A 443 -13.21 17.01 3.05
N GLY A 444 -14.51 17.29 3.08
CA GLY A 444 -15.11 18.43 2.37
C GLY A 444 -15.85 18.08 1.07
N ASP A 445 -15.74 16.85 0.57
CA ASP A 445 -16.49 16.39 -0.62
C ASP A 445 -18.00 16.37 -0.39
N ARG A 446 -18.43 16.23 0.87
CA ARG A 446 -19.83 16.25 1.28
C ARG A 446 -20.09 17.30 2.35
N PRO A 447 -21.33 17.86 2.39
CA PRO A 447 -21.74 18.73 3.48
C PRO A 447 -21.55 18.02 4.82
N VAL A 448 -20.94 18.73 5.78
CA VAL A 448 -20.70 18.20 7.13
C VAL A 448 -22.03 17.76 7.75
N SER A 449 -22.10 16.48 8.12
CA SER A 449 -23.23 15.92 8.86
C SER A 449 -23.36 16.57 10.24
N ARG A 450 -24.50 16.39 10.93
CA ARG A 450 -24.63 16.88 12.32
C ARG A 450 -23.48 16.32 13.18
N PRO A 451 -22.89 17.13 14.07
CA PRO A 451 -21.81 16.67 14.93
C PRO A 451 -22.28 15.48 15.76
N HIS A 452 -21.43 14.47 15.87
CA HIS A 452 -21.59 13.45 16.88
C HIS A 452 -21.17 14.06 18.22
N ILE A 453 -22.06 14.02 19.21
CA ILE A 453 -21.78 14.48 20.56
C ILE A 453 -21.46 13.24 21.39
N SER A 454 -20.21 13.12 21.83
CA SER A 454 -19.81 12.04 22.72
C SER A 454 -20.56 12.15 24.06
N PRO A 455 -20.64 11.06 24.85
CA PRO A 455 -21.20 11.13 26.20
C PRO A 455 -20.50 12.13 27.13
N SER A 456 -19.23 12.46 26.84
CA SER A 456 -18.46 13.50 27.56
C SER A 456 -18.78 14.92 27.10
N GLY A 457 -19.63 15.10 26.09
CA GLY A 457 -20.04 16.41 25.55
C GLY A 457 -19.13 16.93 24.42
N ASN A 458 -18.13 16.17 23.99
CA ASN A 458 -17.24 16.56 22.90
C ASN A 458 -17.95 16.41 21.56
N GLN A 459 -17.79 17.41 20.70
CA GLN A 459 -18.26 17.34 19.31
C GLN A 459 -17.16 16.75 18.42
N CYS A 460 -17.52 15.76 17.63
CA CYS A 460 -16.65 15.19 16.62
C CYS A 460 -17.44 14.86 15.34
N TYR A 461 -16.70 14.63 14.26
CA TYR A 461 -17.26 14.39 12.94
C TYR A 461 -16.68 13.10 12.35
N PRO A 462 -17.12 11.94 12.83
CA PRO A 462 -16.80 10.67 12.19
C PRO A 462 -17.44 10.58 10.81
N GLU A 463 -16.81 9.81 9.93
CA GLU A 463 -17.22 9.54 8.54
C GLU A 463 -17.19 10.76 7.60
N LEU A 464 -16.24 11.68 7.81
CA LEU A 464 -16.00 12.81 6.89
C LEU A 464 -15.14 12.45 5.67
N GLY A 465 -14.68 11.21 5.55
CA GLY A 465 -13.72 10.78 4.53
C GLY A 465 -12.27 10.97 4.95
N GLY A 466 -11.34 10.77 4.02
CA GLY A 466 -9.90 10.84 4.29
C GLY A 466 -9.39 9.67 5.15
N TYR A 467 -9.97 8.48 4.96
CA TYR A 467 -9.56 7.27 5.65
C TYR A 467 -8.07 6.99 5.43
N ILE A 468 -7.39 6.57 6.51
CA ILE A 468 -6.00 6.11 6.44
C ILE A 468 -6.00 4.60 6.61
N PHE A 469 -5.52 3.88 5.61
CA PHE A 469 -5.36 2.44 5.67
C PHE A 469 -4.16 2.05 6.53
N ASN A 470 -4.25 0.97 7.30
CA ASN A 470 -3.03 0.30 7.76
C ASN A 470 -2.36 -0.48 6.61
N THR A 471 -1.25 -1.17 6.90
CA THR A 471 -0.52 -1.99 5.91
C THR A 471 -1.25 -3.27 5.50
N GLU A 472 -2.39 -3.58 6.11
CA GLU A 472 -3.26 -4.72 5.80
C GLU A 472 -4.59 -4.24 5.18
N ALA A 473 -4.56 -3.04 4.61
CA ALA A 473 -5.68 -2.33 4.00
C ALA A 473 -6.93 -2.17 4.91
N HIS A 474 -6.77 -2.11 6.23
CA HIS A 474 -7.85 -1.77 7.16
C HIS A 474 -8.00 -0.24 7.31
N PRO A 475 -9.10 0.37 6.84
CA PRO A 475 -9.29 1.82 6.92
C PRO A 475 -9.59 2.29 8.34
N ILE A 476 -8.88 3.35 8.75
CA ILE A 476 -9.08 4.05 10.01
C ILE A 476 -9.66 5.44 9.69
N ASP A 477 -10.76 5.78 10.36
CA ASP A 477 -11.41 7.10 10.27
C ASP A 477 -10.74 8.11 11.21
N PRO A 478 -9.99 9.10 10.70
CA PRO A 478 -9.35 10.11 11.55
C PRO A 478 -10.35 10.97 12.33
N GLY A 479 -11.55 11.19 11.77
CA GLY A 479 -12.61 11.97 12.40
C GLY A 479 -13.14 11.31 13.67
N ALA A 480 -13.20 9.98 13.69
CA ALA A 480 -13.62 9.20 14.85
C ALA A 480 -12.60 9.26 16.00
N LEU A 481 -11.30 9.35 15.72
CA LEU A 481 -10.25 9.37 16.75
C LEU A 481 -10.27 10.63 17.61
N ASN A 482 -10.82 11.72 17.08
CA ASN A 482 -10.98 12.97 17.83
C ASN A 482 -12.20 12.97 18.77
N CYS A 483 -13.06 11.94 18.72
CA CYS A 483 -14.27 11.88 19.56
C CYS A 483 -13.99 11.62 21.05
N CYS A 484 -12.93 10.86 21.33
CA CYS A 484 -12.75 10.21 22.63
C CYS A 484 -11.63 10.81 23.46
N PHE A 485 -10.75 11.61 22.83
CA PHE A 485 -9.46 11.99 23.39
C PHE A 485 -9.48 13.13 24.43
N ALA A 486 -10.59 13.87 24.56
CA ALA A 486 -10.66 14.99 25.51
C ALA A 486 -11.45 14.61 26.77
N ASN A 487 -10.72 14.12 27.79
CA ASN A 487 -10.96 14.44 29.20
C ASN A 487 -9.84 14.06 30.20
N ASN A 488 -8.69 13.47 29.79
CA ASN A 488 -7.71 12.96 30.77
C ASN A 488 -6.23 13.38 30.58
N LEU A 489 -5.91 14.37 29.75
CA LEU A 489 -4.50 14.78 29.55
C LEU A 489 -4.08 16.11 30.19
N ASP A 490 -5.02 16.94 30.68
CA ASP A 490 -4.66 18.15 31.45
C ASP A 490 -4.14 17.82 32.87
N ASP A 491 -4.46 16.64 33.41
CA ASP A 491 -4.03 16.22 34.75
C ASP A 491 -2.72 15.42 34.79
N SER A 492 -2.20 14.96 33.64
CA SER A 492 -0.97 14.12 33.60
C SER A 492 0.24 14.78 32.95
N LEU A 493 0.07 15.91 32.26
CA LEU A 493 1.18 16.73 31.75
C LEU A 493 1.59 17.84 32.73
N SER A 494 0.84 18.06 33.80
CA SER A 494 1.17 19.02 34.86
C SER A 494 2.08 18.45 35.97
N SER A 495 2.41 17.16 35.94
CA SER A 495 3.20 16.50 36.99
C SER A 495 4.47 15.80 36.50
N VAL A 496 4.95 16.10 35.28
CA VAL A 496 6.28 15.65 34.82
C VAL A 496 7.21 16.86 34.83
N GLU A 497 8.01 16.98 35.90
CA GLU A 497 9.21 17.81 35.86
C GLU A 497 10.15 17.21 34.80
N ASP A 498 10.25 17.87 33.65
CA ASP A 498 11.19 17.53 32.58
C ASP A 498 12.61 18.01 32.96
N PRO A 499 13.58 17.10 33.21
CA PRO A 499 14.95 17.48 33.53
C PRO A 499 15.74 18.00 32.32
N LEU A 500 15.14 18.05 31.11
CA LEU A 500 15.81 18.44 29.87
C LEU A 500 15.39 19.84 29.36
N ALA A 501 14.59 20.59 30.12
CA ALA A 501 14.17 21.94 29.74
C ALA A 501 15.26 23.03 29.89
N GLU A 502 16.48 22.70 30.34
CA GLU A 502 17.56 23.67 30.57
C GLU A 502 18.70 23.69 29.53
N GLU A 503 18.61 22.95 28.41
CA GLU A 503 19.52 23.17 27.27
C GLU A 503 18.79 23.87 26.12
N SER A 504 19.01 25.18 26.06
CA SER A 504 18.42 26.17 25.17
C SER A 504 18.47 25.79 23.67
N LEU A 505 17.30 25.76 23.03
CA LEU A 505 17.16 26.05 21.59
C LEU A 505 17.44 27.55 21.39
N ALA A 506 18.66 27.89 20.98
CA ALA A 506 19.04 29.24 20.62
C ALA A 506 18.29 29.69 19.36
N ILE A 507 17.67 30.87 19.46
CA ILE A 507 17.06 31.61 18.34
C ILE A 507 18.19 31.92 17.33
N PRO A 508 18.03 31.61 16.02
CA PRO A 508 19.09 31.83 15.05
C PRO A 508 19.41 33.32 14.91
N THR A 509 20.71 33.64 14.84
CA THR A 509 21.22 35.00 14.72
C THR A 509 20.89 35.61 13.35
N PRO A 510 20.81 36.96 13.24
CA PRO A 510 20.53 37.65 11.98
C PRO A 510 21.44 37.26 10.80
N ASP A 511 22.70 36.89 11.08
CA ASP A 511 23.66 36.46 10.06
C ASP A 511 23.26 35.14 9.38
N LEU A 512 22.63 34.21 10.12
CA LEU A 512 22.18 32.92 9.57
C LEU A 512 20.97 33.10 8.62
N MET A 513 20.16 34.12 8.87
CA MET A 513 19.04 34.49 8.00
C MET A 513 19.52 35.12 6.70
N GLU A 514 20.64 35.85 6.73
CA GLU A 514 21.24 36.46 5.53
C GLU A 514 21.93 35.41 4.64
N GLU A 515 22.55 34.37 5.23
CA GLU A 515 23.06 33.21 4.48
C GLU A 515 21.95 32.36 3.85
N LEU A 516 20.82 32.16 4.55
CA LEU A 516 19.66 31.45 4.02
C LEU A 516 19.00 32.21 2.85
N GLU A 517 18.94 33.54 2.93
CA GLU A 517 18.42 34.37 1.83
C GLU A 517 19.36 34.38 0.63
N ALA A 518 20.69 34.37 0.85
CA ALA A 518 21.68 34.27 -0.22
C ALA A 518 21.66 32.90 -0.93
N LEU A 519 21.38 31.80 -0.21
CA LEU A 519 21.19 30.47 -0.80
C LEU A 519 19.89 30.38 -1.61
N ARG A 520 18.81 31.02 -1.13
CA ARG A 520 17.54 31.14 -1.83
C ARG A 520 17.64 31.95 -3.13
N ILE A 521 18.51 32.96 -3.18
CA ILE A 521 18.78 33.74 -4.40
C ILE A 521 19.57 32.91 -5.43
N LYS A 522 20.53 32.08 -4.98
CA LYS A 522 21.27 31.16 -5.87
C LYS A 522 20.41 30.06 -6.48
N GLU A 523 19.37 29.61 -5.77
CA GLU A 523 18.44 28.60 -6.28
C GLU A 523 17.55 29.14 -7.42
N ASN A 524 17.32 30.46 -7.47
CA ASN A 524 16.53 31.13 -8.52
C ASN A 524 17.33 31.48 -9.81
N GLU A 525 18.65 31.32 -9.82
CA GLU A 525 19.47 31.49 -11.05
C GLU A 525 19.68 30.17 -11.82
N PHE A 526 19.09 29.05 -11.36
CA PHE A 526 19.18 27.75 -12.04
C PHE A 526 18.12 27.67 -13.15
N ASN A 527 18.52 27.83 -14.42
CA ASN A 527 17.65 27.69 -15.59
C ASN A 527 17.91 26.35 -16.32
N PRO A 528 17.07 25.31 -16.14
CA PRO A 528 17.26 24.00 -16.77
C PRO A 528 17.14 24.00 -18.30
N LEU A 529 16.64 25.09 -18.89
CA LEU A 529 16.41 25.21 -20.33
C LEU A 529 17.71 25.37 -21.12
N ASP A 530 18.72 26.04 -20.55
CA ASP A 530 19.96 26.37 -21.26
C ASP A 530 20.89 25.15 -21.42
N GLN A 531 20.85 24.19 -20.50
CA GLN A 531 21.57 22.90 -20.64
C GLN A 531 20.86 21.94 -21.61
N LEU A 532 19.53 21.98 -21.69
CA LEU A 532 18.77 21.13 -22.59
C LEU A 532 18.98 21.55 -24.06
N LEU A 533 19.05 22.85 -24.33
CA LEU A 533 19.31 23.39 -25.67
C LEU A 533 20.73 23.04 -26.16
N ALA A 534 21.72 23.08 -25.28
CA ALA A 534 23.10 22.69 -25.60
C ALA A 534 23.26 21.19 -25.92
N LEU A 535 22.42 20.33 -25.34
CA LEU A 535 22.38 18.88 -25.62
C LEU A 535 21.70 18.57 -26.95
N ILE A 536 20.64 19.30 -27.31
CA ILE A 536 19.88 19.12 -28.55
C ILE A 536 20.72 19.53 -29.77
N ASP A 537 21.47 20.63 -29.68
CA ASP A 537 22.33 21.09 -30.78
C ASP A 537 23.50 20.14 -31.07
N SER A 538 23.88 19.30 -30.10
CA SER A 538 24.94 18.29 -30.28
C SER A 538 24.48 17.00 -30.98
N ALA A 539 23.17 16.73 -31.00
CA ALA A 539 22.60 15.47 -31.50
C ALA A 539 22.14 15.54 -32.98
N SER A 540 22.12 16.72 -33.60
CA SER A 540 21.53 16.95 -34.93
C SER A 540 22.52 16.91 -36.10
N GLN A 541 23.78 16.54 -35.89
CA GLN A 541 24.78 16.38 -36.96
C GLN A 541 25.21 14.92 -37.13
N GLY A 542 24.39 14.11 -37.80
CA GLY A 542 24.73 12.72 -38.09
C GLY A 542 23.80 12.01 -39.08
N SER A 543 24.11 12.15 -40.37
CA SER A 543 23.93 11.11 -41.41
C SER A 543 22.53 10.83 -41.97
N SER A 544 22.29 11.38 -43.17
CA SER A 544 21.35 10.92 -44.20
C SER A 544 21.83 9.65 -44.93
N HIS A 545 20.93 8.71 -45.29
CA HIS A 545 20.73 8.20 -46.67
C HIS A 545 19.84 6.93 -46.79
N THR A 546 18.70 7.10 -47.47
CA THR A 546 18.05 6.30 -48.56
C THR A 546 17.73 4.79 -48.45
N ASP A 547 16.42 4.51 -48.56
CA ASP A 547 15.67 3.29 -48.98
C ASP A 547 15.91 2.88 -50.47
N PRO A 548 15.50 1.69 -51.03
CA PRO A 548 14.09 1.20 -51.02
C PRO A 548 13.76 -0.33 -51.21
N ASP A 549 12.46 -0.66 -50.98
CA ASP A 549 11.48 -1.43 -51.81
C ASP A 549 11.09 -2.93 -51.59
N GLN A 550 9.74 -3.14 -51.47
CA GLN A 550 8.80 -4.18 -52.02
C GLN A 550 8.91 -5.69 -51.64
N SER A 551 7.88 -6.58 -51.61
CA SER A 551 6.41 -6.61 -51.82
C SER A 551 5.86 -8.07 -51.61
N GLY A 552 4.53 -8.26 -51.45
CA GLY A 552 3.74 -9.49 -51.80
C GLY A 552 3.13 -10.31 -50.63
N GLU A 553 1.80 -10.31 -50.33
CA GLU A 553 0.64 -11.07 -50.91
C GLU A 553 0.74 -12.63 -50.78
N SER A 554 -0.23 -13.47 -50.34
CA SER A 554 -1.71 -13.40 -50.26
C SER A 554 -2.38 -14.72 -49.73
N ILE A 555 -3.67 -14.65 -49.30
CA ILE A 555 -4.82 -15.63 -49.40
C ILE A 555 -4.82 -16.92 -48.49
N TYR A 556 -5.84 -17.20 -47.66
CA TYR A 556 -7.16 -17.83 -47.99
C TYR A 556 -8.29 -17.57 -46.96
N SER A 557 -9.51 -17.47 -47.50
CA SER A 557 -10.83 -17.26 -46.86
C SER A 557 -11.58 -18.55 -46.49
N TYR A 558 -12.45 -18.52 -45.48
CA TYR A 558 -13.81 -19.11 -45.54
C TYR A 558 -14.75 -18.49 -44.46
N THR A 559 -16.03 -18.45 -44.83
CA THR A 559 -17.14 -17.55 -44.48
C THR A 559 -18.06 -17.99 -43.31
N ASP A 560 -18.53 -16.98 -42.54
CA ASP A 560 -19.90 -16.67 -42.04
C ASP A 560 -20.78 -17.71 -41.31
N GLU A 561 -21.58 -17.39 -40.28
CA GLU A 561 -21.94 -16.14 -39.59
C GLU A 561 -22.75 -16.47 -38.31
N ASN A 562 -22.55 -15.70 -37.22
CA ASN A 562 -23.64 -15.20 -36.34
C ASN A 562 -23.17 -13.87 -35.69
N PRO A 563 -23.81 -12.70 -35.89
CA PRO A 563 -23.13 -11.40 -35.76
C PRO A 563 -23.21 -10.71 -34.39
N ALA A 564 -23.61 -11.40 -33.31
CA ALA A 564 -23.77 -10.79 -31.98
C ALA A 564 -22.81 -11.30 -30.90
N GLU A 565 -21.85 -12.18 -31.26
CA GLU A 565 -20.89 -12.78 -30.32
C GLU A 565 -19.41 -12.51 -30.68
N ARG A 566 -19.12 -11.65 -31.67
CA ARG A 566 -17.76 -11.51 -32.23
C ARG A 566 -16.95 -10.27 -31.82
N ASP A 567 -17.54 -9.30 -31.12
CA ASP A 567 -16.83 -8.03 -30.81
C ASP A 567 -16.05 -8.03 -29.49
N LEU A 568 -15.72 -9.20 -28.95
CA LEU A 568 -14.89 -9.36 -27.74
C LEU A 568 -13.62 -10.20 -27.95
N TYR A 569 -13.23 -10.56 -29.18
CA TYR A 569 -12.22 -11.62 -29.40
C TYR A 569 -10.90 -11.26 -30.12
N GLU A 570 -10.64 -10.01 -30.54
CA GLU A 570 -9.43 -9.69 -31.34
C GLU A 570 -8.32 -8.84 -30.66
N PRO A 571 -8.12 -8.95 -29.33
CA PRO A 571 -6.75 -8.87 -28.79
C PRO A 571 -6.31 -10.12 -27.99
N TRP A 572 -7.17 -11.14 -27.90
CA TRP A 572 -7.01 -12.25 -26.96
C TRP A 572 -6.31 -13.49 -27.54
N THR A 573 -6.27 -13.64 -28.87
CA THR A 573 -5.56 -14.74 -29.54
C THR A 573 -4.04 -14.58 -29.49
N GLU A 574 -3.50 -13.36 -29.61
CA GLU A 574 -2.04 -13.16 -29.56
C GLU A 574 -1.44 -13.47 -28.18
N LEU A 575 -2.13 -13.12 -27.10
CA LEU A 575 -1.68 -13.44 -25.74
C LEU A 575 -1.84 -14.94 -25.42
N ARG A 576 -2.93 -15.56 -25.88
CA ARG A 576 -3.19 -17.00 -25.75
C ARG A 576 -2.19 -17.84 -26.56
N ASP A 577 -1.86 -17.42 -27.76
CA ASP A 577 -0.91 -18.11 -28.64
C ASP A 577 0.53 -17.94 -28.15
N MET A 578 0.88 -16.79 -27.53
CA MET A 578 2.14 -16.61 -26.80
C MET A 578 2.26 -17.60 -25.64
N VAL A 579 1.24 -17.70 -24.78
CA VAL A 579 1.25 -18.59 -23.61
C VAL A 579 1.30 -20.07 -24.03
N LEU A 580 0.58 -20.46 -25.10
CA LEU A 580 0.59 -21.85 -25.59
C LEU A 580 1.91 -22.22 -26.31
N SER A 581 2.61 -21.25 -26.91
CA SER A 581 3.92 -21.48 -27.55
C SER A 581 5.05 -21.75 -26.54
N VAL A 582 4.92 -21.23 -25.31
CA VAL A 582 5.87 -21.44 -24.19
C VAL A 582 5.72 -22.82 -23.55
N ILE A 583 4.49 -23.37 -23.55
CA ILE A 583 4.18 -24.66 -22.90
C ILE A 583 4.61 -25.88 -23.76
N SER A 584 4.85 -25.69 -25.07
CA SER A 584 4.99 -26.80 -26.03
C SER A 584 6.40 -27.06 -26.58
N SER A 585 7.45 -26.40 -26.09
CA SER A 585 8.81 -26.53 -26.65
C SER A 585 9.85 -27.05 -25.63
N PRO A 586 10.66 -28.09 -25.96
CA PRO A 586 11.79 -28.51 -25.12
C PRO A 586 12.96 -27.50 -25.21
N PRO A 587 13.87 -27.44 -24.23
CA PRO A 587 14.82 -26.33 -24.09
C PRO A 587 15.85 -26.32 -25.23
N PRO A 588 16.09 -25.18 -25.92
CA PRO A 588 17.16 -25.10 -26.90
C PRO A 588 18.49 -24.65 -26.30
N THR A 589 19.54 -25.32 -26.77
CA THR A 589 20.97 -25.03 -26.61
C THR A 589 21.41 -23.71 -27.28
N ALA A 590 22.55 -23.19 -26.80
CA ALA A 590 23.20 -21.90 -27.08
C ALA A 590 23.29 -21.35 -28.54
N ILE A 591 23.00 -20.03 -28.67
CA ILE A 591 23.70 -18.90 -29.38
C ILE A 591 23.85 -18.99 -30.94
N PRO A 592 23.58 -17.94 -31.79
CA PRO A 592 24.23 -16.61 -31.72
C PRO A 592 23.45 -15.32 -32.09
N SER A 593 24.12 -14.24 -31.70
CA SER A 593 23.90 -12.79 -31.85
C SER A 593 23.67 -12.26 -33.28
N ASN A 594 22.54 -11.58 -33.49
CA ASN A 594 22.40 -10.27 -34.16
C ASN A 594 20.92 -10.02 -34.50
N ARG A 595 20.27 -9.03 -33.87
CA ARG A 595 19.11 -8.28 -34.40
C ARG A 595 18.88 -7.02 -33.57
N SER A 596 19.11 -5.87 -34.19
CA SER A 596 18.72 -4.54 -33.72
C SER A 596 17.20 -4.40 -33.85
N PHE A 597 16.53 -4.02 -32.77
CA PHE A 597 15.13 -3.57 -32.77
C PHE A 597 15.13 -2.04 -32.80
N GLU A 598 14.53 -1.45 -33.83
CA GLU A 598 14.21 -0.01 -33.87
C GLU A 598 12.95 0.26 -33.04
N VAL A 599 13.03 1.28 -32.18
CA VAL A 599 11.93 1.78 -31.34
C VAL A 599 11.27 2.95 -32.09
N PRO A 600 9.93 3.02 -32.21
CA PRO A 600 9.27 4.19 -32.79
C PRO A 600 9.49 5.42 -31.89
N VAL A 601 10.08 6.46 -32.45
CA VAL A 601 10.21 7.78 -31.81
C VAL A 601 8.84 8.47 -31.87
N PHE A 602 8.23 8.68 -30.71
CA PHE A 602 7.04 9.54 -30.56
C PHE A 602 7.49 10.99 -30.33
N ASP A 603 7.78 11.70 -31.41
CA ASP A 603 7.96 13.17 -31.39
C ASP A 603 6.59 13.86 -31.46
N ASP A 604 5.88 14.00 -30.32
CA ASP A 604 5.05 15.20 -30.02
C ASP A 604 4.45 15.15 -28.59
N LEU A 605 5.28 15.38 -27.56
CA LEU A 605 4.81 15.53 -26.16
C LEU A 605 4.68 17.00 -25.72
N HIS A 606 4.69 17.96 -26.64
CA HIS A 606 4.72 19.39 -26.30
C HIS A 606 3.37 20.11 -26.30
N SER A 607 2.24 19.45 -26.60
CA SER A 607 0.95 20.15 -26.75
C SER A 607 -0.10 19.92 -25.66
N ILE A 608 0.18 19.20 -24.57
CA ILE A 608 -0.75 19.07 -23.43
C ILE A 608 0.00 19.30 -22.11
N ARG A 609 0.19 20.56 -21.74
CA ARG A 609 0.52 20.97 -20.37
C ARG A 609 -0.76 21.45 -19.68
N PRO A 610 -1.35 20.72 -18.72
CA PRO A 610 -2.29 21.30 -17.78
C PRO A 610 -1.55 22.28 -16.84
N GLN A 611 -2.13 23.45 -16.61
CA GLN A 611 -1.60 24.46 -15.70
C GLN A 611 -1.78 24.05 -14.22
N LEU A 612 -0.95 23.14 -13.69
CA LEU A 612 -0.83 22.92 -12.25
C LEU A 612 0.61 22.52 -11.88
N LEU A 613 1.59 23.35 -12.24
CA LEU A 613 2.97 23.24 -11.77
C LEU A 613 3.46 24.65 -11.47
N THR A 614 3.31 25.09 -10.22
CA THR A 614 4.07 26.15 -9.53
C THR A 614 3.32 26.59 -8.26
N CYS A 615 3.24 25.71 -7.27
CA CYS A 615 3.03 26.15 -5.89
C CYS A 615 3.97 25.35 -4.97
N PRO A 616 4.74 25.99 -4.08
CA PRO A 616 5.46 25.27 -3.03
C PRO A 616 4.42 24.52 -2.20
N SER A 617 4.56 23.19 -2.15
CA SER A 617 3.64 22.34 -1.40
C SER A 617 3.72 22.68 0.08
N PRO A 618 2.62 23.07 0.76
CA PRO A 618 2.63 23.17 2.21
C PRO A 618 2.95 21.79 2.83
N PRO A 619 3.54 21.74 4.04
CA PRO A 619 3.86 20.49 4.72
C PRO A 619 2.65 19.54 4.76
N PHE A 620 2.88 18.23 4.64
CA PHE A 620 1.86 17.20 4.57
C PHE A 620 0.76 17.32 5.66
N HIS A 621 1.11 17.71 6.88
CA HIS A 621 0.16 17.98 7.97
C HIS A 621 -0.86 19.10 7.70
N GLN A 622 -0.51 20.07 6.85
CA GLN A 622 -1.42 21.15 6.45
C GLN A 622 -2.48 20.69 5.45
N ARG A 623 -2.23 19.63 4.66
CA ARG A 623 -3.20 19.10 3.69
C ARG A 623 -4.43 18.46 4.36
N TYR A 624 -4.32 18.03 5.61
CA TYR A 624 -5.41 17.43 6.41
C TYR A 624 -6.02 18.37 7.45
N THR A 625 -5.69 19.67 7.42
CA THR A 625 -6.15 20.64 8.44
C THR A 625 -7.66 20.87 8.48
N ILE A 626 -8.39 20.54 7.41
CA ILE A 626 -9.83 20.84 7.32
C ILE A 626 -10.68 19.87 8.18
N GLY A 627 -10.23 18.63 8.38
CA GLY A 627 -11.00 17.61 9.12
C GLY A 627 -10.90 17.70 10.65
N GLY A 628 -10.10 18.64 11.19
CA GLY A 628 -9.72 18.67 12.60
C GLY A 628 -9.87 20.02 13.29
N GLN A 629 -10.55 21.01 12.69
CA GLN A 629 -10.86 22.25 13.40
C GLN A 629 -11.96 21.99 14.44
N LEU A 630 -11.56 22.02 15.72
CA LEU A 630 -12.42 22.58 16.75
C LEU A 630 -12.79 23.99 16.31
N VAL A 631 -13.98 24.16 15.72
CA VAL A 631 -14.53 25.49 15.49
C VAL A 631 -14.95 26.01 16.87
N ASN A 632 -14.02 26.62 17.58
CA ASN A 632 -14.35 27.53 18.66
C ASN A 632 -14.98 28.77 18.01
N PHE A 633 -16.32 28.78 17.90
CA PHE A 633 -17.04 30.03 17.78
C PHE A 633 -16.92 30.76 19.11
N ALA A 634 -15.87 31.56 19.25
CA ALA A 634 -15.79 32.61 20.26
C ALA A 634 -15.97 33.96 19.55
N ASN A 635 -17.14 34.55 19.85
CA ASN A 635 -17.70 35.87 19.48
C ASN A 635 -18.35 36.02 18.11
#